data_AF-A0A7W4VGU0-F1
#
_entry.id   AF-A0A7W4VGU0-F1
#
_cell.length_a   1.000
_cell.length_b   1.000
_cell.length_c   1.000
_cell.angle_alpha   90.00
_cell.angle_beta   90.00
_cell.angle_gamma   90.00
#
_symmetry.space_group_name_H-M   'P 1'
#
loop_
_entity.id
_entity.type
_entity.pdbx_description
1 polymer ?
#
loop_
_entity_poly.entity_id
_entity_poly.type
_entity_poly.pdbx_seq_one_letter_code
_entity_poly.pdbx_strand_id
1 'polypeptide(L)'
;MIGKSLLIYLNADDLRCVRAFQPDGAEFGVLEAQGAWGVIRHNLKLRQQINQEKKDKKRSRGPVDADPIGDYVDGKMAQAKKSRKAASELAEAKRILSSAPTVRTAMGRGASAAQTATNAESAQKVDKASEQKKTPTRPKKLSIGTGQVF
;
A
#
# COMPACT_ATOMS: atom_id res chain seq x y z
N MET A 1 -4.32 -6.05 25.58
CA MET A 1 -3.01 -5.50 26.03
C MET A 1 -3.06 -3.99 25.94
N ILE A 2 -2.79 -3.28 27.02
CA ILE A 2 -2.64 -1.81 27.02
C ILE A 2 -1.23 -1.50 27.53
N GLY A 3 -0.53 -0.52 26.93
CA GLY A 3 0.75 -0.01 27.41
C GLY A 3 2.03 -0.76 26.97
N LYS A 4 1.94 -1.79 26.11
CA LYS A 4 3.13 -2.48 25.58
C LYS A 4 3.53 -1.95 24.21
N SER A 5 4.83 -1.85 23.94
CA SER A 5 5.38 -1.47 22.63
C SER A 5 5.27 -2.61 21.62
N LEU A 6 5.16 -2.25 20.34
CA LEU A 6 5.17 -3.19 19.22
C LEU A 6 6.27 -2.80 18.24
N LEU A 7 6.95 -3.80 17.69
CA LEU A 7 7.90 -3.65 16.58
C LEU A 7 7.11 -3.72 15.27
N ILE A 8 7.26 -2.71 14.42
CA ILE A 8 6.49 -2.60 13.17
C ILE A 8 7.42 -2.79 11.99
N TYR A 9 7.14 -3.81 11.17
CA TYR A 9 7.70 -3.95 9.84
C TYR A 9 6.75 -3.30 8.83
N LEU A 10 7.26 -2.31 8.10
CA LEU A 10 6.48 -1.53 7.14
C LEU A 10 7.10 -1.56 5.76
N ASN A 11 6.26 -1.47 4.73
CA ASN A 11 6.69 -1.12 3.39
C ASN A 11 6.63 0.41 3.25
N ALA A 12 7.74 1.07 2.91
CA ALA A 12 7.76 2.52 2.77
C ALA A 12 6.84 3.02 1.63
N ASP A 13 6.62 2.18 0.61
CA ASP A 13 5.82 2.50 -0.58
C ASP A 13 4.34 2.09 -0.48
N ASP A 14 3.95 1.38 0.59
CA ASP A 14 2.55 1.02 0.85
C ASP A 14 2.29 0.95 2.36
N LEU A 15 1.63 1.97 2.89
CA LEU A 15 1.27 2.06 4.30
C LEU A 15 -0.16 1.64 4.62
N ARG A 16 -0.89 1.01 3.67
CA ARG A 16 -2.25 0.51 3.92
C ARG A 16 -2.28 -0.58 4.99
N CYS A 17 -1.22 -1.38 5.07
CA CYS A 17 -1.05 -2.42 6.07
C CYS A 17 0.38 -2.39 6.60
N VAL A 18 0.56 -2.82 7.85
CA VAL A 18 1.87 -3.04 8.45
C VAL A 18 1.86 -4.34 9.24
N ARG A 19 3.01 -5.00 9.36
CA ARG A 19 3.14 -6.22 10.16
C ARG A 19 3.72 -5.87 11.51
N ALA A 20 3.07 -6.34 12.56
CA ALA A 20 3.45 -6.07 13.93
C ALA A 20 4.03 -7.33 14.59
N PHE A 21 5.04 -7.11 15.42
CA PHE A 21 5.70 -8.11 16.25
C PHE A 21 5.74 -7.60 17.69
N GLN A 22 5.65 -8.51 18.63
CA GLN A 22 5.90 -8.25 20.04
C GLN A 22 7.39 -7.98 20.27
N PRO A 23 7.78 -7.35 21.39
CA PRO A 23 9.20 -7.14 21.72
C PRO A 23 10.01 -8.44 21.81
N ASP A 24 9.34 -9.56 22.13
CA ASP A 24 9.90 -10.91 22.19
C ASP A 24 10.05 -11.55 20.78
N GLY A 25 9.78 -10.80 19.71
CA GLY A 25 9.83 -11.30 18.33
C GLY A 25 8.62 -12.12 17.88
N ALA A 26 7.72 -12.50 18.80
CA ALA A 26 6.47 -13.18 18.47
C ALA A 26 5.60 -12.33 17.53
N GLU A 27 5.05 -12.93 16.48
CA GLU A 27 4.19 -12.22 15.53
C GLU A 27 2.87 -11.80 16.20
N PHE A 28 2.54 -10.51 16.10
CA PHE A 28 1.23 -9.98 16.51
C PHE A 28 0.22 -10.07 15.36
N GLY A 29 0.70 -9.97 14.11
CA GLY A 29 -0.10 -10.11 12.90
C GLY A 29 -0.04 -8.86 12.02
N VAL A 30 -0.99 -8.75 11.08
CA VAL A 30 -1.09 -7.61 10.17
C VAL A 30 -2.09 -6.60 10.71
N LEU A 31 -1.66 -5.35 10.83
CA LEU A 31 -2.48 -4.20 11.18
C LEU A 31 -2.85 -3.44 9.91
N GLU A 32 -4.14 -3.19 9.71
CA GLU A 32 -4.62 -2.37 8.62
C GLU A 32 -4.80 -0.92 9.09
N ALA A 33 -4.49 0.02 8.20
CA ALA A 33 -4.72 1.43 8.46
C ALA A 33 -6.23 1.74 8.40
N GLN A 34 -6.68 2.61 9.29
CA GLN A 34 -8.09 2.95 9.43
C GLN A 34 -8.53 4.02 8.42
N GLY A 35 -9.77 3.92 7.94
CA GLY A 35 -10.39 4.90 7.04
C GLY A 35 -9.72 4.96 5.67
N ALA A 36 -9.66 6.15 5.07
CA ALA A 36 -9.10 6.33 3.73
C ALA A 36 -7.61 5.89 3.63
N TRP A 37 -6.88 5.87 4.74
CA TRP A 37 -5.50 5.36 4.78
C TRP A 37 -5.40 3.88 4.42
N GLY A 38 -6.40 3.06 4.76
CA GLY A 38 -6.41 1.63 4.44
C GLY A 38 -6.81 1.33 2.99
N VAL A 39 -7.57 2.24 2.38
CA VAL A 39 -8.11 2.11 1.02
C VAL A 39 -7.12 2.63 -0.01
N ILE A 40 -6.63 3.85 0.19
CA ILE A 40 -5.77 4.55 -0.76
C ILE A 40 -4.30 4.19 -0.49
N ARG A 41 -3.62 3.69 -1.51
CA ARG A 41 -2.18 3.43 -1.42
C ARG A 41 -1.43 4.75 -1.31
N HIS A 42 -0.59 4.85 -0.30
CA HIS A 42 0.20 6.04 -0.03
C HIS A 42 1.55 5.65 0.59
N ASN A 43 2.55 6.52 0.38
CA ASN A 43 3.91 6.35 0.91
C ASN A 43 4.05 6.98 2.31
N LEU A 44 5.00 6.49 3.09
CA LEU A 44 5.41 7.07 4.37
C LEU A 44 5.70 8.56 4.31
N LYS A 45 6.38 9.04 3.27
CA LYS A 45 6.67 10.47 3.09
C LYS A 45 5.39 11.31 3.05
N LEU A 46 4.40 10.87 2.25
CA LEU A 46 3.12 11.58 2.11
C LEU A 46 2.36 11.61 3.44
N ARG A 47 2.31 10.48 4.17
CA ARG A 47 1.65 10.41 5.48
C ARG A 47 2.31 11.31 6.51
N GLN A 48 3.64 11.37 6.53
CA GLN A 48 4.39 12.28 7.40
C GLN A 48 4.09 13.74 7.08
N GLN A 49 4.10 14.13 5.80
CA GLN A 49 3.75 15.48 5.37
C GLN A 49 2.35 15.88 5.82
N ILE A 50 1.34 15.03 5.58
CA ILE A 50 -0.05 15.28 5.98
C ILE A 50 -0.15 15.42 7.51
N ASN A 51 0.50 14.55 8.27
CA ASN A 51 0.48 14.59 9.73
C ASN A 51 1.18 15.84 10.28
N GLN A 52 2.31 16.23 9.67
CA GLN A 52 3.06 17.42 10.06
C GLN A 52 2.21 18.68 9.82
N GLU A 53 1.57 18.80 8.66
CA GLU A 53 0.68 19.94 8.39
C GLU A 53 -0.50 20.02 9.36
N LYS A 54 -1.09 18.87 9.72
CA LYS A 54 -2.17 18.84 10.71
C LYS A 54 -1.68 19.31 12.08
N LYS A 55 -0.48 18.89 12.47
CA LYS A 55 0.18 19.34 13.71
C LYS A 55 0.45 20.84 13.70
N ASP A 56 0.99 21.37 12.60
CA ASP A 56 1.32 22.80 12.45
C ASP A 56 0.06 23.67 12.46
N LYS A 57 -1.02 23.20 11.84
CA LYS A 57 -2.34 23.86 11.85
C LYS A 57 -3.10 23.65 13.16
N LYS A 58 -2.53 22.97 14.17
CA LYS A 58 -3.17 22.57 15.43
C LYS A 58 -4.54 21.92 15.23
N ARG A 59 -4.72 21.22 14.11
CA ARG A 59 -6.01 20.61 13.75
C ARG A 59 -6.12 19.29 14.50
N SER A 60 -7.25 19.08 15.18
CA SER A 60 -7.55 17.78 15.78
C SER A 60 -7.50 16.68 14.73
N ARG A 61 -7.21 15.44 15.14
CA ARG A 61 -7.41 14.27 14.29
C ARG A 61 -8.91 14.28 13.94
N GLY A 62 -9.20 14.50 12.66
CA GLY A 62 -10.57 14.50 12.15
C GLY A 62 -11.28 13.17 12.42
N PRO A 63 -12.58 13.09 12.14
CA PRO A 63 -13.31 11.82 12.27
C PRO A 63 -12.62 10.73 11.45
N VAL A 64 -12.78 9.49 11.90
CA VAL A 64 -12.20 8.30 11.27
C VAL A 64 -12.54 8.21 9.77
N ASP A 65 -13.75 8.64 9.42
CA ASP A 65 -14.29 8.60 8.06
C ASP A 65 -13.84 9.79 7.18
N ALA A 66 -13.10 10.75 7.72
CA ALA A 66 -12.54 11.82 6.91
C ALA A 66 -11.52 11.25 5.90
N ASP A 67 -11.42 11.87 4.73
CA ASP A 67 -10.35 11.60 3.76
C ASP A 67 -9.18 12.57 3.95
N PRO A 68 -8.18 12.24 4.79
CA PRO A 68 -7.02 13.09 5.02
C PRO A 68 -6.15 13.28 3.77
N ILE A 69 -6.20 12.35 2.81
CA ILE A 69 -5.38 12.41 1.60
C ILE A 69 -6.06 13.37 0.62
N GLY A 70 -7.36 13.23 0.40
CA GLY A 70 -8.18 14.15 -0.40
C GLY A 70 -8.06 15.60 0.11
N ASP A 71 -8.33 15.82 1.40
CA ASP A 71 -8.22 17.13 2.04
C ASP A 71 -6.85 17.81 1.81
N TYR A 72 -5.78 17.02 1.87
CA TYR A 72 -4.43 17.51 1.65
C TYR A 72 -4.20 17.91 0.19
N VAL A 73 -4.61 17.06 -0.76
CA VAL A 73 -4.47 17.34 -2.20
C VAL A 73 -5.25 18.58 -2.58
N ASP A 74 -6.49 18.73 -2.11
CA ASP A 74 -7.34 19.88 -2.39
C ASP A 74 -6.77 21.17 -1.79
N GLY A 75 -6.31 21.09 -0.53
CA GLY A 75 -5.62 22.20 0.12
C GLY A 75 -4.36 22.63 -0.64
N LYS A 76 -3.55 21.66 -1.11
CA LYS A 76 -2.37 21.93 -1.92
C LYS A 76 -2.71 22.48 -3.29
N MET A 77 -3.81 22.06 -3.90
CA MET A 77 -4.28 22.60 -5.18
C MET A 77 -4.66 24.07 -5.07
N ALA A 78 -5.31 24.47 -3.97
CA ALA A 78 -5.60 25.87 -3.70
C ALA A 78 -4.31 26.69 -3.48
N GLN A 79 -3.33 26.14 -2.77
CA GLN A 79 -2.04 26.79 -2.48
C GLN A 79 -1.10 26.85 -3.69
N ALA A 80 -1.15 25.87 -4.59
CA ALA A 80 -0.29 25.78 -5.77
C ALA A 80 -0.45 27.00 -6.70
N LYS A 81 -1.63 27.63 -6.70
CA LYS A 81 -1.90 28.89 -7.43
C LYS A 81 -1.03 30.05 -6.94
N LYS A 82 -0.55 29.99 -5.69
CA LYS A 82 0.15 31.09 -5.00
C LYS A 82 1.61 30.77 -4.67
N SER A 83 2.00 29.49 -4.67
CA SER A 83 3.35 29.07 -4.25
C SER A 83 3.89 27.93 -5.10
N ARG A 84 5.12 28.13 -5.61
CA ARG A 84 5.88 27.10 -6.34
C ARG A 84 6.11 25.86 -5.48
N LYS A 85 6.43 26.03 -4.19
CA LYS A 85 6.67 24.91 -3.28
C LYS A 85 5.42 24.04 -3.14
N ALA A 86 4.26 24.66 -2.96
CA ALA A 86 2.98 23.93 -2.88
C ALA A 86 2.66 23.21 -4.20
N ALA A 87 3.00 23.80 -5.35
CA ALA A 87 2.84 23.15 -6.65
C ALA A 87 3.74 21.91 -6.81
N SER A 88 5.00 21.98 -6.36
CA SER A 88 5.91 20.83 -6.36
C SER A 88 5.43 19.72 -5.44
N GLU A 89 5.00 20.04 -4.21
CA GLU A 89 4.46 19.06 -3.25
C GLU A 89 3.19 18.39 -3.77
N LEU A 90 2.32 19.14 -4.44
CA LEU A 90 1.14 18.60 -5.12
C LEU A 90 1.54 17.61 -6.21
N ALA A 91 2.51 17.97 -7.06
CA ALA A 91 2.99 17.10 -8.14
C ALA A 91 3.58 15.79 -7.58
N GLU A 92 4.36 15.87 -6.50
CA GLU A 92 4.87 14.70 -5.79
C GLU A 92 3.74 13.83 -5.23
N ALA A 93 2.75 14.43 -4.56
CA ALA A 93 1.61 13.70 -4.01
C ALA A 93 0.82 12.97 -5.11
N LYS A 94 0.52 13.66 -6.22
CA LYS A 94 -0.16 13.05 -7.37
C LYS A 94 0.65 11.91 -7.99
N ARG A 95 1.98 12.07 -8.09
CA ARG A 95 2.85 11.01 -8.61
C ARG A 95 2.82 9.77 -7.72
N ILE A 96 2.88 9.94 -6.40
CA ILE A 96 2.81 8.82 -5.44
C ILE A 96 1.47 8.09 -5.56
N LEU A 97 0.37 8.83 -5.71
CA LEU A 97 -0.96 8.26 -5.84
C LEU A 97 -1.14 7.55 -7.20
N SER A 98 -0.55 8.05 -8.28
CA SER A 98 -0.68 7.45 -9.62
C SER A 98 0.29 6.29 -9.88
N SER A 99 1.47 6.29 -9.27
CA SER A 99 2.46 5.22 -9.42
C SER A 99 2.17 3.97 -8.60
N ALA A 100 1.01 3.93 -7.94
CA ALA A 100 0.62 2.89 -7.00
C ALA A 100 0.36 1.53 -7.70
N PRO A 101 1.10 0.45 -7.37
CA PRO A 101 0.73 -0.90 -7.79
C PRO A 101 -0.62 -1.30 -7.20
N THR A 102 -1.51 -1.83 -8.04
CA THR A 102 -2.87 -2.29 -7.67
C THR A 102 -2.84 -3.46 -6.68
N VAL A 103 -1.77 -4.26 -6.71
CA VAL A 103 -1.59 -5.41 -5.82
C VAL A 103 -1.21 -4.91 -4.41
N ARG A 104 -2.02 -5.27 -3.40
CA ARG A 104 -1.66 -5.06 -1.99
C ARG A 104 -0.35 -5.80 -1.74
N THR A 105 0.64 -5.12 -1.15
CA THR A 105 1.90 -5.78 -0.79
C THR A 105 1.58 -6.98 0.11
N ALA A 106 1.81 -8.19 -0.39
CA ALA A 106 1.62 -9.42 0.37
C ALA A 106 2.64 -9.44 1.50
N MET A 107 2.23 -9.01 2.70
CA MET A 107 3.09 -8.98 3.87
C MET A 107 3.19 -10.38 4.49
N GLY A 108 3.90 -11.27 3.80
CA GLY A 108 4.31 -12.57 4.33
C GLY A 108 3.19 -13.62 4.43
N ARG A 109 3.62 -14.88 4.35
CA ARG A 109 2.81 -16.09 4.31
C ARG A 109 2.30 -16.46 5.72
N GLY A 110 1.61 -15.55 6.40
CA GLY A 110 1.06 -15.77 7.75
C GLY A 110 -0.47 -15.68 7.82
N ALA A 111 -1.10 -14.87 6.95
CA ALA A 111 -2.56 -14.65 6.98
C ALA A 111 -3.35 -15.47 5.95
N SER A 112 -2.70 -16.05 4.93
CA SER A 112 -3.42 -16.74 3.84
C SER A 112 -3.91 -18.14 4.20
N ALA A 113 -3.57 -18.68 5.38
CA ALA A 113 -4.08 -19.98 5.83
C ALA A 113 -5.44 -19.90 6.53
N ALA A 114 -5.88 -18.71 7.00
CA ALA A 114 -7.11 -18.57 7.78
C ALA A 114 -8.32 -18.05 6.96
N GLN A 115 -8.13 -17.56 5.74
CA GLN A 115 -9.21 -16.99 4.91
C GLN A 115 -9.71 -17.91 3.79
N THR A 116 -9.13 -19.10 3.61
CA THR A 116 -9.60 -20.09 2.64
C THR A 116 -10.63 -21.09 3.20
N ALA A 117 -10.98 -21.01 4.49
CA ALA A 117 -11.83 -22.00 5.15
C ALA A 117 -13.34 -21.65 5.24
N THR A 118 -13.78 -20.44 4.88
CA THR A 118 -15.20 -20.04 5.06
C THR A 118 -15.97 -19.77 3.77
N ASN A 119 -15.40 -20.03 2.60
CA ASN A 119 -16.08 -19.87 1.30
C ASN A 119 -16.28 -21.20 0.55
N ALA A 120 -16.14 -22.34 1.23
CA ALA A 120 -16.20 -23.67 0.62
C ALA A 120 -17.58 -24.35 0.65
N GLU A 121 -18.63 -23.67 1.12
CA GLU A 121 -19.99 -24.24 1.17
C GLU A 121 -21.01 -23.30 0.53
N SER A 122 -21.05 -23.27 -0.81
CA SER A 122 -22.30 -23.22 -1.61
C SER A 122 -22.01 -22.93 -3.08
N ALA A 123 -21.68 -23.97 -3.85
CA ALA A 123 -22.03 -24.06 -5.28
C ALA A 123 -21.62 -25.43 -5.85
N GLN A 124 -22.48 -26.44 -5.71
CA GLN A 124 -22.47 -27.60 -6.60
C GLN A 124 -23.54 -27.38 -7.68
N LYS A 125 -23.12 -27.24 -8.95
CA LYS A 125 -23.59 -28.03 -10.10
C LYS A 125 -22.86 -27.65 -11.42
N VAL A 126 -22.06 -28.61 -11.95
CA VAL A 126 -22.02 -29.15 -13.34
C VAL A 126 -21.89 -28.12 -14.50
N ASP A 127 -20.90 -28.12 -15.40
CA ASP A 127 -20.42 -29.21 -16.29
C ASP A 127 -19.09 -28.86 -17.03
N LYS A 128 -18.28 -29.90 -17.26
CA LYS A 128 -17.36 -30.22 -18.38
C LYS A 128 -16.25 -29.27 -18.91
N ALA A 129 -15.05 -29.86 -18.93
CA ALA A 129 -13.91 -29.71 -19.86
C ALA A 129 -12.95 -28.50 -19.75
N SER A 130 -11.75 -28.73 -19.21
CA SER A 130 -10.52 -28.90 -20.01
C SER A 130 -9.28 -28.87 -19.11
N GLU A 131 -8.56 -29.99 -19.09
CA GLU A 131 -7.40 -30.23 -18.25
C GLU A 131 -6.13 -29.79 -18.99
N GLN A 132 -5.68 -28.55 -18.78
CA GLN A 132 -4.45 -28.05 -19.37
C GLN A 132 -3.25 -28.29 -18.44
N LYS A 133 -2.52 -29.37 -18.73
CA LYS A 133 -1.21 -29.69 -18.16
C LYS A 133 -0.23 -28.53 -18.39
N LYS A 134 0.27 -27.92 -17.31
CA LYS A 134 1.32 -26.88 -17.35
C LYS A 134 2.66 -27.54 -17.66
N THR A 135 3.19 -27.30 -18.86
CA THR A 135 4.58 -27.68 -19.19
C THR A 135 5.55 -26.59 -18.74
N PRO A 136 6.78 -26.94 -18.32
CA PRO A 136 7.76 -25.97 -17.85
C PRO A 136 8.34 -25.15 -19.01
N THR A 137 8.27 -23.83 -18.91
CA THR A 137 8.87 -22.88 -19.86
C THR A 137 10.39 -22.85 -19.71
N ARG A 138 11.12 -23.17 -20.79
CA ARG A 138 12.58 -23.04 -20.87
C ARG A 138 13.00 -21.58 -21.14
N PRO A 139 14.03 -21.07 -20.48
CA PRO A 139 14.53 -19.72 -20.73
C PRO A 139 15.20 -19.64 -22.11
N LYS A 140 14.88 -18.59 -22.86
CA LYS A 140 15.47 -18.30 -24.18
C LYS A 140 16.63 -17.32 -24.01
N LYS A 141 17.83 -17.70 -24.44
CA LYS A 141 19.03 -16.87 -24.37
C LYS A 141 18.97 -15.80 -25.47
N LEU A 142 18.90 -14.53 -25.09
CA LEU A 142 18.97 -13.41 -26.03
C LEU A 142 20.45 -13.06 -26.25
N SER A 143 20.92 -13.12 -27.50
CA SER A 143 22.25 -12.65 -27.89
C SER A 143 22.19 -11.16 -28.16
N ILE A 144 22.86 -10.36 -27.33
CA ILE A 144 23.06 -8.94 -27.61
C ILE A 144 24.24 -8.85 -28.59
N GLY A 145 24.00 -8.35 -29.80
CA GLY A 145 25.07 -8.07 -30.75
C GLY A 145 25.93 -6.94 -30.21
N THR A 146 27.21 -7.22 -30.00
CA THR A 146 28.21 -6.20 -29.65
C THR A 146 28.38 -5.25 -30.83
N GLY A 147 27.80 -4.05 -30.72
CA GLY A 147 28.00 -2.97 -31.67
C GLY A 147 29.38 -2.36 -31.50
N GLN A 148 30.36 -2.84 -32.27
CA GLN A 148 31.63 -2.16 -32.47
C GLN A 148 31.47 -1.28 -33.71
N VAL A 149 31.35 0.03 -33.49
CA VAL A 149 31.43 1.05 -34.54
C VAL A 149 32.87 1.53 -34.56
N PHE A 150 33.59 1.27 -35.65
CA PHE A 150 34.88 1.89 -35.96
C PHE A 150 34.64 3.29 -36.53
#